data_AF-Q4SK30-F1
#
_entry.id   AF-Q4SK30-F1
#
_cell.length_a   1.000
_cell.length_b   1.000
_cell.length_c   1.000
_cell.angle_alpha   90.00
_cell.angle_beta   90.00
_cell.angle_gamma   90.00
#
_symmetry.space_group_name_H-M   'P 1'
#
loop_
_entity.id
_entity.type
_entity.pdbx_description
1 polymer ?
#
loop_
_entity_poly.entity_id
_entity_poly.type
_entity_poly.pdbx_seq_one_letter_code
_entity_poly.pdbx_strand_id
1 'polypeptide(L)'
;MAALTTVGLSHVAASKVSLCLRTAARFIPDRKDPKRCKLHCAQKKCPAVCDVETGGSCYCPEGFIREDNFCHDFDECFTQGCDHVCHNTYGSFKCSCRKGFVLKDTYKCVRAPPVVTGVVKPTTSYSKDMVMGPSASSSSFLWLWIFIALVIVASIFVIRFYVVRKQICRRQTCRQQPSVSADTAEA
;
A
#
# COMPACT_ATOMS: atom_id res chain seq x y z
N MET A 1 19.48 13.85 -48.84
CA MET A 1 19.52 12.48 -48.29
C MET A 1 19.59 12.63 -46.78
N ALA A 2 18.46 12.42 -46.10
CA ALA A 2 18.29 12.67 -44.67
C ALA A 2 18.94 11.57 -43.83
N ALA A 3 19.79 11.95 -42.88
CA ALA A 3 20.23 11.07 -41.80
C ALA A 3 19.39 11.37 -40.55
N LEU A 4 18.28 10.65 -40.40
CA LEU A 4 17.50 10.62 -39.16
C LEU A 4 18.16 9.61 -38.23
N THR A 5 18.92 10.11 -37.25
CA THR A 5 19.37 9.36 -36.09
C THR A 5 18.15 8.94 -35.28
N THR A 6 17.80 7.66 -35.34
CA THR A 6 16.78 7.06 -34.47
C THR A 6 17.30 7.03 -33.04
N VAL A 7 16.86 8.00 -32.25
CA VAL A 7 16.93 7.94 -30.78
C VAL A 7 16.24 6.65 -30.36
N GLY A 8 16.98 5.78 -29.68
CA GLY A 8 16.51 4.48 -29.22
C GLY A 8 15.22 4.63 -28.43
N LEU A 9 14.13 4.08 -28.98
CA LEU A 9 13.00 3.64 -28.20
C LEU A 9 13.45 2.45 -27.35
N SER A 10 14.10 2.75 -26.23
CA SER A 10 14.07 1.87 -25.06
C SER A 10 12.66 1.91 -24.48
N HIS A 11 11.66 1.45 -25.24
CA HIS A 11 10.39 1.03 -24.67
C HIS A 11 10.66 -0.30 -23.99
N VAL A 12 11.03 -0.17 -22.71
CA VAL A 12 11.10 -1.21 -21.70
C VAL A 12 10.08 -2.30 -22.03
N ALA A 13 10.57 -3.48 -22.43
CA ALA A 13 9.77 -4.69 -22.45
C ALA A 13 9.35 -4.97 -21.01
N ALA A 14 8.27 -4.33 -20.58
CA ALA A 14 7.67 -4.56 -19.29
C ALA A 14 7.25 -6.04 -19.31
N SER A 15 7.87 -6.85 -18.45
CA SER A 15 7.42 -8.23 -18.21
C SER A 15 5.90 -8.20 -18.02
N LYS A 16 5.15 -9.16 -18.60
CA LYS A 16 3.67 -9.19 -18.52
C LYS A 16 3.15 -9.07 -17.07
N VAL A 17 3.95 -9.50 -16.09
CA VAL A 17 3.73 -9.31 -14.65
C VAL A 17 3.69 -7.84 -14.24
N SER A 18 4.58 -7.00 -14.79
CA SER A 18 4.58 -5.56 -14.58
C SER A 18 3.38 -4.88 -15.25
N LEU A 19 2.75 -5.48 -16.26
CA LEU A 19 1.53 -4.93 -16.88
C LEU A 19 0.30 -5.14 -15.97
N CYS A 20 0.20 -6.33 -15.35
CA CYS A 20 -0.79 -6.68 -14.33
C CYS A 20 -0.91 -5.64 -13.20
N LEU A 21 0.24 -5.12 -12.74
CA LEU A 21 0.33 -4.17 -11.63
C LEU A 21 0.16 -2.70 -12.07
N ARG A 22 0.21 -2.43 -13.38
CA ARG A 22 0.06 -1.07 -13.96
C ARG A 22 -1.39 -0.73 -14.29
N THR A 23 -2.23 -1.73 -14.56
CA THR A 23 -3.69 -1.55 -14.68
C THR A 23 -4.32 -1.48 -13.28
N ALA A 24 -5.08 -0.41 -13.03
CA ALA A 24 -5.68 -0.07 -11.73
C ALA A 24 -6.20 -1.31 -10.97
N ALA A 25 -5.56 -1.67 -9.84
CA ALA A 25 -5.96 -2.57 -8.73
C ALA A 25 -6.79 -3.85 -9.01
N ARG A 26 -7.09 -4.19 -10.27
CA ARG A 26 -8.10 -5.16 -10.69
C ARG A 26 -7.51 -6.44 -11.24
N PHE A 27 -6.20 -6.51 -11.44
CA PHE A 27 -5.56 -7.72 -11.95
C PHE A 27 -4.42 -8.13 -11.03
N ILE A 28 -4.39 -9.43 -10.71
CA ILE A 28 -3.30 -10.06 -9.97
C ILE A 28 -2.71 -11.18 -10.82
N PRO A 29 -1.42 -11.51 -10.65
CA PRO A 29 -0.84 -12.70 -11.26
C PRO A 29 -1.60 -13.96 -10.84
N ASP A 30 -1.80 -14.88 -11.77
CA ASP A 30 -2.38 -16.17 -11.46
C ASP A 30 -1.40 -17.00 -10.60
N ARG A 31 -1.92 -17.70 -9.59
CA ARG A 31 -1.11 -18.51 -8.68
C ARG A 31 -0.55 -19.76 -9.35
N LYS A 32 -1.26 -20.33 -10.34
CA LYS A 32 -0.85 -21.51 -11.11
C LYS A 32 0.05 -21.13 -12.28
N ASP A 33 -0.20 -19.99 -12.92
CA ASP A 33 0.64 -19.44 -13.98
C ASP A 33 0.94 -17.94 -13.75
N PRO A 34 2.09 -17.60 -13.14
CA PRO A 34 2.45 -16.21 -12.84
C PRO A 34 2.56 -15.30 -14.07
N LYS A 35 2.62 -15.85 -15.29
CA LYS A 35 2.65 -15.06 -16.54
C LYS A 35 1.26 -14.62 -16.99
N ARG A 36 0.19 -15.22 -16.45
CA ARG A 36 -1.21 -14.90 -16.73
C ARG A 36 -1.75 -13.94 -15.68
N CYS A 37 -2.49 -12.93 -16.14
CA CYS A 37 -3.22 -12.01 -15.28
C CYS A 37 -4.66 -12.49 -15.11
N LYS A 38 -5.15 -12.49 -13.87
CA LYS A 38 -6.56 -12.76 -13.58
C LYS A 38 -7.21 -11.56 -12.89
N LEU A 39 -8.49 -11.37 -13.21
CA LEU A 39 -9.32 -10.37 -12.56
C LEU A 39 -9.41 -10.64 -11.06
N HIS A 40 -9.29 -9.60 -10.26
CA HIS A 40 -9.42 -9.63 -8.81
C HIS A 40 -10.38 -8.54 -8.36
N CYS A 41 -11.31 -8.93 -7.51
CA CYS A 41 -12.26 -8.03 -6.89
C CYS A 41 -12.02 -8.00 -5.38
N ALA A 42 -11.55 -6.86 -4.89
CA ALA A 42 -11.27 -6.63 -3.47
C ALA A 42 -12.51 -6.17 -2.67
N GLN A 43 -13.69 -6.18 -3.29
CA GLN A 43 -14.95 -5.67 -2.74
C GLN A 43 -16.10 -6.61 -3.12
N LYS A 44 -17.23 -6.48 -2.42
CA LYS A 44 -18.47 -7.23 -2.68
C LYS A 44 -19.01 -7.05 -4.10
N LYS A 45 -18.80 -5.86 -4.68
CA LYS A 45 -19.23 -5.51 -6.04
C LYS A 45 -18.06 -4.89 -6.80
N CYS A 46 -17.87 -5.29 -8.05
CA CYS A 46 -16.85 -4.74 -8.95
C CYS A 46 -17.35 -4.72 -10.40
N PRO A 47 -16.80 -3.90 -11.30
CA PRO A 47 -17.17 -3.95 -12.71
C PRO A 47 -16.71 -5.26 -13.39
N ALA A 48 -17.56 -5.81 -14.24
CA ALA A 48 -17.22 -6.95 -15.08
C ALA A 48 -16.22 -6.54 -16.17
N VAL A 49 -15.41 -7.51 -16.62
CA VAL A 49 -14.47 -7.28 -17.72
C VAL A 49 -15.12 -7.77 -19.01
N CYS A 50 -15.34 -6.86 -19.94
CA CYS A 50 -15.97 -7.13 -21.22
C CYS A 50 -14.93 -7.12 -22.32
N ASP A 51 -14.89 -8.20 -23.11
CA ASP A 51 -14.05 -8.26 -24.29
C ASP A 51 -14.78 -7.58 -25.46
N VAL A 52 -14.15 -6.54 -26.01
CA VAL A 52 -14.69 -5.76 -27.13
C VAL A 52 -14.54 -6.53 -28.44
N GLU A 53 -13.55 -7.42 -28.55
CA GLU A 53 -13.23 -8.15 -29.78
C GLU A 53 -14.14 -9.38 -29.97
N THR A 54 -14.59 -10.02 -28.89
CA THR A 54 -15.49 -11.20 -28.93
C THR A 54 -16.99 -10.85 -28.88
N GLY A 55 -17.35 -9.61 -29.21
CA GLY A 55 -18.76 -9.19 -29.29
C GLY A 55 -19.38 -8.77 -27.96
N GLY A 56 -18.60 -8.22 -27.03
CA GLY A 56 -19.12 -7.63 -25.79
C GLY A 56 -19.42 -8.62 -24.68
N SER A 57 -18.89 -9.85 -24.75
CA SER A 57 -19.05 -10.83 -23.67
C SER A 57 -18.30 -10.38 -22.42
N CYS A 58 -19.03 -10.19 -21.32
CA CYS A 58 -18.47 -9.79 -20.02
C CYS A 58 -18.28 -11.00 -19.09
N TYR A 59 -17.17 -11.05 -18.38
CA TYR A 59 -16.86 -12.12 -17.43
C TYR A 59 -16.48 -11.59 -16.04
N CYS A 60 -16.68 -12.47 -15.05
CA CYS A 60 -16.39 -12.24 -13.63
C CYS A 60 -15.33 -13.22 -13.13
N PRO A 61 -14.60 -12.89 -12.04
CA PRO A 61 -13.69 -13.84 -11.43
C PRO A 61 -14.45 -14.96 -10.72
N GLU A 62 -13.76 -16.05 -10.40
CA GLU A 62 -14.32 -17.16 -9.62
C GLU A 62 -14.89 -16.64 -8.29
N GLY A 63 -16.01 -17.22 -7.84
CA GLY A 63 -16.73 -16.79 -6.62
C GLY A 63 -17.59 -15.54 -6.80
N PHE A 64 -17.73 -15.01 -8.03
CA PHE A 64 -18.61 -13.89 -8.34
C PHE A 64 -19.62 -14.26 -9.42
N ILE A 65 -20.86 -13.76 -9.26
CA ILE A 65 -21.94 -13.87 -10.23
C ILE A 65 -22.02 -12.57 -11.04
N ARG A 66 -22.21 -12.70 -12.36
CA ARG A 66 -22.40 -11.56 -13.25
C ARG A 66 -23.85 -11.08 -13.19
N GLU A 67 -24.01 -9.80 -12.91
CA GLU A 67 -25.27 -9.07 -12.98
C GLU A 67 -25.02 -7.80 -13.81
N ASP A 68 -25.58 -7.77 -15.03
CA ASP A 68 -25.29 -6.77 -16.06
C ASP A 68 -23.77 -6.60 -16.31
N ASN A 69 -23.26 -5.38 -16.12
CA ASN A 69 -21.86 -5.00 -16.27
C ASN A 69 -21.09 -5.06 -14.94
N PHE A 70 -21.63 -5.74 -13.94
CA PHE A 70 -21.02 -5.88 -12.63
C PHE A 70 -20.91 -7.34 -12.22
N CYS A 71 -19.94 -7.59 -11.35
CA CYS A 71 -19.73 -8.83 -10.66
C CYS A 71 -20.10 -8.62 -9.19
N HIS A 72 -20.91 -9.51 -8.68
CA HIS A 72 -21.35 -9.55 -7.30
C HIS A 72 -20.81 -10.81 -6.64
N ASP A 73 -20.22 -10.63 -5.46
CA ASP A 73 -19.74 -11.73 -4.63
C ASP A 73 -20.87 -12.73 -4.36
N PHE A 74 -20.61 -14.00 -4.62
CA PHE A 74 -21.55 -15.06 -4.31
C PHE A 74 -21.33 -15.50 -2.86
N ASP A 75 -22.31 -15.24 -2.01
CA ASP A 75 -22.20 -15.59 -0.60
C ASP A 75 -22.62 -17.05 -0.37
N GLU A 76 -21.63 -17.94 -0.37
CA GLU A 76 -21.86 -19.38 -0.20
C GLU A 76 -22.42 -19.76 1.19
N CYS A 77 -22.39 -18.84 2.16
CA CYS A 77 -22.94 -19.09 3.48
C CYS A 77 -24.47 -19.24 3.47
N PHE A 78 -25.17 -18.72 2.46
CA PHE A 78 -26.62 -18.91 2.32
C PHE A 78 -27.03 -20.30 1.81
N THR A 79 -26.13 -21.03 1.16
CA THR A 79 -26.43 -22.29 0.48
C THR A 79 -25.84 -23.53 1.15
N GLN A 80 -25.48 -23.44 2.43
CA GLN A 80 -24.79 -24.48 3.24
C GLN A 80 -23.30 -24.66 2.91
N GLY A 81 -22.50 -23.59 3.02
CA GLY A 81 -21.05 -23.66 2.79
C GLY A 81 -20.23 -24.43 3.84
N CYS A 82 -20.69 -24.54 5.10
CA CYS A 82 -19.90 -25.10 6.21
C CYS A 82 -20.72 -25.98 7.15
N ASP A 83 -20.08 -26.96 7.80
CA ASP A 83 -20.70 -27.79 8.86
C ASP A 83 -21.09 -26.99 10.10
N HIS A 84 -20.26 -26.01 10.49
CA HIS A 84 -20.47 -25.21 11.70
C HIS A 84 -20.62 -23.72 11.39
N VAL A 85 -19.54 -22.95 11.49
CA VAL A 85 -19.59 -21.48 11.37
C VAL A 85 -19.01 -21.08 10.00
N CYS A 86 -19.78 -20.31 9.23
CA CYS A 86 -19.40 -19.79 7.93
C CYS A 86 -19.11 -18.29 8.01
N HIS A 87 -18.01 -17.86 7.40
CA HIS A 87 -17.62 -16.46 7.25
C HIS A 87 -17.44 -16.17 5.75
N ASN A 88 -18.32 -15.35 5.19
CA ASN A 88 -18.22 -14.97 3.78
C ASN A 88 -17.00 -14.04 3.55
N THR A 89 -16.33 -14.21 2.41
CA THR A 89 -15.20 -13.37 1.97
C THR A 89 -15.36 -13.02 0.49
N TYR A 90 -14.68 -12.01 -0.02
CA TYR A 90 -14.85 -11.66 -1.43
C TYR A 90 -14.22 -12.72 -2.36
N GLY A 91 -15.06 -13.40 -3.14
CA GLY A 91 -14.74 -14.47 -4.07
C GLY A 91 -14.56 -15.85 -3.43
N SER A 92 -14.89 -16.02 -2.14
CA SER A 92 -14.79 -17.30 -1.43
C SER A 92 -15.43 -17.22 -0.03
N PHE A 93 -15.27 -18.26 0.79
CA PHE A 93 -15.70 -18.24 2.17
C PHE A 93 -14.72 -19.00 3.06
N LYS A 94 -14.82 -18.80 4.37
CA LYS A 94 -14.02 -19.50 5.37
C LYS A 94 -14.90 -20.17 6.41
N CYS A 95 -14.63 -21.44 6.65
CA CYS A 95 -15.28 -22.19 7.71
C CYS A 95 -14.47 -22.19 8.99
N SER A 96 -15.18 -22.21 10.13
CA SER A 96 -14.58 -22.43 11.45
C SER A 96 -15.43 -23.39 12.27
N CYS A 97 -14.78 -24.16 13.14
CA CYS A 97 -15.42 -25.17 13.96
C CYS A 97 -15.62 -24.67 15.39
N ARG A 98 -16.73 -25.06 16.01
CA ARG A 98 -16.99 -24.83 17.44
C ARG A 98 -15.97 -25.58 18.30
N LYS A 99 -15.81 -25.17 19.57
CA LYS A 99 -14.90 -25.80 20.53
C LYS A 99 -15.12 -27.32 20.59
N GLY A 100 -14.03 -28.08 20.61
CA GLY A 100 -14.05 -29.55 20.60
C GLY A 100 -14.11 -30.17 19.21
N PHE A 101 -14.02 -29.38 18.14
CA PHE A 101 -13.96 -29.84 16.75
C PHE A 101 -12.79 -29.17 16.01
N VAL A 102 -12.27 -29.87 15.00
CA VAL A 102 -11.24 -29.37 14.09
C VAL A 102 -11.76 -29.35 12.66
N LEU A 103 -11.36 -28.34 11.89
CA LEU A 103 -11.72 -28.24 10.48
C LEU A 103 -10.93 -29.28 9.69
N LYS A 104 -11.65 -30.13 8.96
CA LYS A 104 -11.11 -31.11 8.02
C LYS A 104 -11.52 -30.70 6.61
N ASP A 105 -10.59 -30.82 5.67
CA ASP A 105 -10.72 -30.30 4.30
C ASP A 105 -10.91 -28.77 4.34
N THR A 106 -12.05 -28.25 3.88
CA THR A 106 -12.37 -26.81 3.87
C THR A 106 -13.69 -26.46 4.53
N TYR A 107 -14.62 -27.41 4.67
CA TYR A 107 -15.97 -27.16 5.16
C TYR A 107 -16.43 -28.12 6.27
N LYS A 108 -15.71 -29.24 6.50
CA LYS A 108 -16.13 -30.28 7.45
C LYS A 108 -15.56 -30.06 8.84
N CYS A 109 -16.37 -30.29 9.87
CA CYS A 109 -15.93 -30.24 11.26
C CYS A 109 -15.99 -31.64 11.89
N VAL A 110 -14.82 -32.16 12.25
CA VAL A 110 -14.70 -33.47 12.92
C VAL A 110 -14.34 -33.26 14.39
N ARG A 111 -14.80 -34.15 15.28
CA ARG A 111 -14.46 -34.06 16.71
C ARG A 111 -12.94 -34.03 16.87
N ALA A 112 -12.47 -33.08 17.66
CA ALA A 112 -11.06 -33.02 18.03
C ALA A 112 -10.72 -34.29 18.81
N PRO A 113 -9.58 -34.94 18.52
CA PRO A 113 -9.11 -36.03 19.35
C PRO A 113 -8.97 -35.53 20.80
N PRO A 114 -9.23 -36.40 21.80
CA PRO A 114 -9.05 -36.02 23.20
C PRO A 114 -7.62 -35.50 23.37
N VAL A 115 -7.50 -34.31 23.95
CA VAL A 115 -6.21 -33.72 24.30
C VAL A 115 -5.61 -34.59 25.40
N VAL A 116 -4.88 -35.64 25.02
CA VAL A 116 -4.04 -36.36 25.97
C VAL A 116 -2.94 -35.38 26.34
N THR A 117 -3.02 -34.85 27.56
CA THR A 117 -1.95 -34.05 28.16
C THR A 117 -0.75 -34.97 28.39
N GLY A 118 0.02 -35.19 27.32
CA GLY A 118 1.19 -36.05 27.30
C GLY A 118 2.01 -35.74 26.06
N VAL A 119 3.01 -34.86 26.23
CA VAL A 119 4.21 -34.66 25.40
C VAL A 119 4.07 -35.09 23.94
N VAL A 120 3.58 -34.21 23.08
CA VAL A 120 3.86 -34.30 21.64
C VAL A 120 5.13 -33.49 21.39
N LYS A 121 6.23 -34.17 21.05
CA LYS A 121 7.38 -33.55 20.39
C LYS A 121 6.85 -32.74 19.20
N PRO A 122 7.28 -31.49 18.98
CA PRO A 122 6.80 -30.71 17.85
C PRO A 122 7.30 -31.35 16.56
N THR A 123 6.47 -32.16 15.90
CA THR A 123 6.70 -32.50 14.49
C THR A 123 6.32 -31.26 13.69
N THR A 124 7.35 -30.50 13.37
CA THR A 124 7.37 -29.49 12.32
C THR A 124 6.79 -30.06 11.02
N SER A 125 5.60 -29.61 10.64
CA SER A 125 5.35 -29.20 9.26
C SER A 125 4.95 -27.73 9.31
N TYR A 126 5.97 -26.92 9.07
CA TYR A 126 6.00 -25.50 8.75
C TYR A 126 4.75 -25.07 7.95
N SER A 127 3.94 -24.08 8.35
CA SER A 127 4.31 -22.67 8.33
C SER A 127 4.20 -21.99 9.69
N LYS A 128 5.34 -21.81 10.34
CA LYS A 128 5.51 -20.79 11.38
C LYS A 128 6.22 -19.62 10.72
N ASP A 129 5.45 -18.77 10.05
CA ASP A 129 5.85 -17.40 9.74
C ASP A 129 4.66 -16.48 9.99
N MET A 130 4.27 -16.42 11.25
CA MET A 130 3.67 -15.22 11.84
C MET A 130 4.42 -14.98 13.14
N VAL A 131 5.65 -14.45 12.99
CA VAL A 131 6.24 -13.67 14.06
C VAL A 131 5.25 -12.52 14.27
N MET A 132 4.55 -12.56 15.40
CA MET A 132 3.93 -11.37 15.96
C MET A 132 5.10 -10.42 16.22
N GLY A 133 5.39 -9.54 15.26
CA GLY A 133 6.23 -8.38 15.52
C GLY A 133 5.65 -7.64 16.72
N PRO A 134 6.48 -6.96 17.54
CA PRO A 134 5.95 -6.16 18.62
C PRO A 134 4.92 -5.20 18.01
N SER A 135 3.71 -5.24 18.53
CA SER A 135 2.68 -4.25 18.26
C SER A 135 3.29 -2.89 18.59
N ALA A 136 3.75 -2.18 17.56
CA ALA A 136 4.14 -0.79 17.69
C ALA A 136 2.87 -0.03 18.06
N SER A 137 2.72 0.23 19.35
CA SER A 137 1.74 1.19 19.84
C SER A 137 1.92 2.47 19.05
N SER A 138 0.85 2.96 18.46
CA SER A 138 0.74 4.20 17.66
C SER A 138 1.02 5.48 18.47
N SER A 139 1.71 5.38 19.60
CA SER A 139 2.09 6.46 20.50
C SER A 139 3.44 7.11 20.16
N SER A 140 4.23 6.56 19.22
CA SER A 140 5.53 7.14 18.83
C SER A 140 5.45 8.20 17.71
N PHE A 141 4.29 8.40 17.08
CA PHE A 141 4.17 9.35 15.97
C PHE A 141 4.03 10.80 16.45
N LEU A 142 3.41 11.05 17.62
CA LEU A 142 3.19 12.41 18.11
C LEU A 142 4.50 13.11 18.51
N TRP A 143 5.44 12.38 19.11
CA TRP A 143 6.75 12.92 19.48
C TRP A 143 7.58 13.36 18.27
N LEU A 144 7.46 12.63 17.15
CA LEU A 144 8.13 13.01 15.90
C LEU A 144 7.61 14.35 15.37
N TRP A 145 6.29 14.54 15.34
CA TRP A 145 5.67 15.79 14.91
C TRP A 145 6.00 16.97 15.84
N ILE A 146 6.03 16.75 17.15
CA ILE A 146 6.44 17.77 18.13
C ILE A 146 7.91 18.16 17.92
N PHE A 147 8.80 17.19 17.72
CA PHE A 147 10.22 17.45 17.47
C PHE A 147 10.43 18.24 16.17
N ILE A 148 9.74 17.86 15.09
CA ILE A 148 9.78 18.60 13.82
C ILE A 148 9.30 20.05 14.01
N ALA A 149 8.20 20.25 14.74
CA ALA A 149 7.68 21.60 15.01
C ALA A 149 8.68 22.45 15.81
N LEU A 150 9.33 21.89 16.84
CA LEU A 150 10.34 22.59 17.64
C LEU A 150 11.57 22.99 16.81
N VAL A 151 12.06 22.09 15.95
CA VAL A 151 13.20 22.39 15.06
C VAL A 151 12.85 23.50 14.08
N ILE A 152 11.65 23.49 13.50
CA ILE A 152 11.20 24.55 12.58
C ILE A 152 11.16 25.90 13.31
N VAL A 153 10.55 25.95 14.50
CA VAL A 153 10.47 27.18 15.29
C VAL A 153 11.87 27.70 15.65
N ALA A 154 12.77 26.83 16.13
CA ALA A 154 14.15 27.19 16.44
C ALA A 154 14.90 27.71 15.19
N SER A 155 14.71 27.07 14.03
CA SER A 155 15.32 27.53 12.78
C SER A 155 14.84 28.91 12.37
N ILE A 156 13.54 29.22 12.55
CA ILE A 156 12.98 30.55 12.27
C ILE A 156 13.60 31.58 13.20
N PHE A 157 13.73 31.29 14.50
CA PHE A 157 14.38 32.18 15.45
C PHE A 157 15.85 32.41 15.10
N VAL A 158 16.61 31.37 14.76
CA VAL A 158 18.01 31.48 14.35
C VAL A 158 18.15 32.28 13.06
N ILE A 159 17.30 32.04 12.06
CA ILE A 159 17.30 32.80 10.80
C ILE A 159 16.97 34.26 11.07
N ARG A 160 15.94 34.55 11.87
CA ARG A 160 15.57 35.92 12.24
C ARG A 160 16.70 36.60 13.00
N PHE A 161 17.32 35.93 13.97
CA PHE A 161 18.47 36.44 14.70
C PHE A 161 19.68 36.69 13.79
N TYR A 162 19.98 35.76 12.89
CA TYR A 162 21.08 35.88 11.94
C TYR A 162 20.82 37.00 10.93
N VAL A 163 19.59 37.14 10.41
CA VAL A 163 19.19 38.23 9.53
C VAL A 163 19.28 39.56 10.27
N VAL A 164 18.75 39.66 11.49
CA VAL A 164 18.82 40.88 12.32
C VAL A 164 20.28 41.25 12.60
N ARG A 165 21.12 40.29 13.00
CA ARG A 165 22.56 40.52 13.19
C ARG A 165 23.27 40.90 11.91
N LYS A 166 22.96 40.27 10.79
CA LYS A 166 23.52 40.62 9.47
C LYS A 166 23.07 42.00 9.03
N GLN A 167 21.84 42.41 9.35
CA GLN A 167 21.34 43.76 9.10
C GLN A 167 21.97 44.81 10.03
N ILE A 168 22.24 44.47 11.30
CA ILE A 168 23.00 45.33 12.23
C ILE A 168 24.46 45.48 11.78
N CYS A 169 25.10 44.41 11.33
CA CYS A 169 26.46 44.43 10.79
C CYS A 169 26.53 45.28 9.50
N ARG A 170 25.54 45.15 8.60
CA ARG A 170 25.38 46.04 7.43
C ARG A 170 25.19 47.51 7.81
N ARG A 171 24.54 47.82 8.94
CA ARG A 171 24.43 49.21 9.44
C ARG A 171 25.76 49.76 9.99
N GLN A 172 26.67 48.92 10.51
CA GLN A 172 27.96 49.36 11.05
C GLN A 172 28.98 49.69 9.94
N THR A 173 28.89 49.07 8.76
CA THR A 173 29.78 49.38 7.62
C THR A 173 29.45 50.70 6.89
N CYS A 174 28.38 51.41 7.29
CA CYS A 174 28.09 52.77 6.82
C CYS A 174 28.57 53.88 7.77
N ARG A 175 29.28 53.57 8.87
CA ARG A 175 29.68 54.59 9.86
C ARG A 175 31.15 55.04 9.80
N GLN A 176 31.89 54.68 8.75
CA GLN A 176 33.18 55.30 8.47
C GLN A 176 33.19 55.91 7.07
N GLN A 177 33.06 57.25 7.03
CA GLN A 177 33.77 58.09 6.07
C GLN A 177 34.16 59.38 6.81
N PRO A 178 35.42 59.87 6.70
CA PRO A 178 35.90 61.11 7.32
C PRO A 178 35.28 62.33 6.63
N SER A 179 34.80 63.30 7.41
CA SER A 179 34.37 64.61 6.93
C SER A 179 35.53 65.61 6.97
N VAL A 180 36.21 65.85 5.84
CA VAL A 180 36.87 67.14 5.57
C VAL A 180 36.73 67.44 4.08
N SER A 181 35.77 68.30 3.76
CA SER A 181 35.81 69.12 2.54
C SER A 181 34.88 70.30 2.75
N ALA A 182 35.40 71.32 3.42
CA ALA A 182 34.97 72.69 3.22
C ALA A 182 36.26 73.44 2.90
N ASP A 183 36.40 73.86 1.64
CA ASP A 183 36.82 75.23 1.38
C ASP A 183 36.34 75.65 -0.01
N THR A 184 35.51 76.66 0.07
CA THR A 184 35.00 77.56 -0.95
C THR A 184 36.13 78.51 -1.35
N ALA A 185 36.37 78.72 -2.64
CA ALA A 185 37.00 79.96 -3.12
C ALA A 185 36.65 80.20 -4.60
N GLU A 186 35.70 81.10 -4.81
CA GLU A 186 35.58 81.97 -5.97
C GLU A 186 36.88 82.78 -6.19
N ALA A 187 37.36 82.82 -7.43
CA ALA A 187 37.82 84.02 -8.15
C ALA A 187 38.43 83.61 -9.51
#